data_AF-A0A5E4HT56-F1
#
_entry.id   AF-A0A5E4HT56-F1
#
_cell.length_a   1.000
_cell.length_b   1.000
_cell.length_c   1.000
_cell.angle_alpha   90.00
_cell.angle_beta   90.00
_cell.angle_gamma   90.00
#
_symmetry.space_group_name_H-M   'P 1'
#
loop_
_entity.id
_entity.type
_entity.pdbx_description
1 polymer ?
#
loop_
_entity_poly.entity_id
_entity_poly.type
_entity_poly.pdbx_seq_one_letter_code
_entity_poly.pdbx_strand_id
1 'polypeptide(L)' 'MEIIEIKCENCEKKIYVRKDCAKEKMFCTLRCMDSFRELHPYVK' A
#
# COMPACT_ATOMS: atom_id res chain seq x y z
N MET A 1 1.59 -14.12 15.96
CA MET A 1 1.71 -13.04 14.96
C MET A 1 0.48 -13.09 14.08
N GLU A 2 -0.26 -11.99 13.96
CA GLU A 2 -1.47 -11.88 13.13
C GLU A 2 -1.12 -11.23 11.79
N ILE A 3 -1.42 -11.90 10.68
CA ILE A 3 -1.24 -11.39 9.32
C ILE A 3 -2.62 -10.97 8.82
N ILE A 4 -2.69 -9.78 8.22
CA ILE A 4 -3.92 -9.24 7.62
C ILE A 4 -3.77 -9.11 6.11
N GLU A 5 -4.89 -9.21 5.41
CA GLU A 5 -4.99 -8.89 3.99
C GLU A 5 -5.30 -7.40 3.82
N ILE A 6 -4.54 -6.73 2.97
CA ILE A 6 -4.78 -5.34 2.56
C ILE A 6 -4.66 -5.25 1.03
N LYS A 7 -5.19 -4.19 0.42
CA LYS A 7 -5.01 -3.95 -1.01
C LYS A 7 -3.93 -2.90 -1.25
N CYS A 8 -3.23 -3.02 -2.38
CA CYS A 8 -2.37 -1.97 -2.88
C CYS A 8 -3.22 -0.77 -3.31
N GLU A 9 -2.90 0.41 -2.80
CA GLU A 9 -3.64 1.63 -3.14
C GLU A 9 -3.54 2.03 -4.62
N ASN A 10 -2.53 1.52 -5.34
CA ASN A 10 -2.31 1.85 -6.74
C ASN A 10 -2.88 0.80 -7.73
N CYS A 11 -2.72 -0.49 -7.43
CA CYS A 11 -3.05 -1.57 -8.38
C CYS A 11 -4.04 -2.60 -7.82
N GLU A 12 -4.59 -2.35 -6.64
CA GLU A 12 -5.61 -3.17 -5.95
C GLU A 12 -5.21 -4.62 -5.63
N LYS A 13 -3.96 -4.99 -5.92
CA LYS A 13 -3.41 -6.32 -5.62
C LYS A 13 -3.41 -6.55 -4.11
N LYS A 14 -3.80 -7.77 -3.71
CA LYS A 14 -3.76 -8.21 -2.32
C LYS A 14 -2.31 -8.30 -1.82
N ILE A 15 -2.07 -7.74 -0.64
CA ILE A 15 -0.81 -7.75 0.08
C ILE A 15 -1.08 -8.33 1.47
N TYR A 16 -0.17 -9.17 1.96
CA TYR A 16 -0.28 -9.78 3.27
C TYR A 16 0.80 -9.21 4.15
N VAL A 17 0.40 -8.49 5.20
CA VAL A 17 1.31 -7.80 6.11
C VAL A 17 1.00 -8.19 7.54
N ARG A 18 1.99 -8.09 8.42
CA ARG A 18 1.71 -8.21 9.85
C ARG A 18 0.89 -7.02 10.31
N LYS A 19 -0.07 -7.24 11.20
CA LYS A 19 -1.00 -6.21 11.69
C LYS A 19 -0.29 -4.99 12.32
N ASP A 20 0.81 -5.21 13.01
CA ASP A 20 1.67 -4.18 13.61
C ASP A 20 2.40 -3.32 12.56
N CYS A 21 2.58 -3.86 11.36
CA CYS A 21 3.22 -3.17 10.24
C CYS A 21 2.21 -2.47 9.32
N ALA A 22 0.91 -2.68 9.52
CA ALA A 22 -0.14 -2.09 8.69
C ALA A 22 -0.13 -0.55 8.80
N LYS A 23 -0.20 0.11 7.65
CA LYS A 23 -0.26 1.58 7.51
C LYS A 23 -1.51 1.95 6.73
N GLU A 24 -1.93 3.20 6.84
CA GLU A 24 -3.10 3.73 6.12
C GLU A 24 -2.98 3.54 4.60
N LYS A 25 -1.79 3.78 4.04
CA LYS A 25 -1.47 3.55 2.63
C LYS A 25 -0.40 2.51 2.49
N MET A 26 -0.63 1.53 1.63
CA MET A 26 0.25 0.40 1.41
C MET A 26 0.38 0.05 -0.06
N PHE A 27 1.57 -0.39 -0.45
CA PHE A 27 1.92 -0.60 -1.85
C PHE A 27 2.63 -1.93 -2.01
N CYS A 28 2.27 -2.70 -3.04
CA CYS A 28 2.90 -4.00 -3.29
C CYS A 28 4.34 -3.87 -3.81
N THR A 29 4.70 -2.73 -4.39
CA THR A 29 6.04 -2.42 -4.92
C THR A 29 6.35 -0.94 -4.76
N LEU A 30 7.64 -0.59 -4.74
CA LEU A 30 8.09 0.82 -4.77
C LEU A 30 7.53 1.56 -6.00
N ARG A 31 7.50 0.90 -7.16
CA ARG A 31 6.88 1.45 -8.37
C ARG A 31 5.41 1.84 -8.18
N CYS A 32 4.62 1.05 -7.45
CA CYS A 32 3.23 1.40 -7.15
C CYS A 32 3.13 2.62 -6.22
N MET A 33 4.06 2.76 -5.28
CA MET A 33 4.14 3.94 -4.42
C MET A 33 4.50 5.19 -5.24
N ASP A 34 5.49 5.10 -6.11
CA ASP A 34 5.92 6.22 -6.96
C ASP A 34 4.80 6.64 -7.92
N SER A 35 4.19 5.69 -8.63
CA SER A 35 3.05 5.98 -9.52
C SER A 35 1.86 6.59 -8.77
N PHE A 36 1.55 6.12 -7.56
CA PHE A 36 0.50 6.72 -6.76
C PHE A 36 0.81 8.17 -6.39
N ARG A 37 2.06 8.48 -6.04
CA ARG A 37 2.49 9.86 -5.74
C ARG A 37 2.41 10.78 -6.95
N GLU A 38 2.76 10.28 -8.13
CA GLU A 38 2.64 11.03 -9.39
C GLU A 38 1.18 11.34 -9.74
N LEU A 39 0.28 10.37 -9.54
CA LEU A 39 -1.16 10.53 -9.78
C LEU A 39 -1.87 11.36 -8.71
N HIS A 40 -1.34 11.37 -7.48
CA HIS A 40 -1.92 12.05 -6.32
C HIS A 40 -0.91 12.99 -5.63
N PRO A 41 -0.47 14.09 -6.29
CA PRO A 41 0.59 14.96 -5.79
C PRO A 41 0.23 15.71 -4.48
N TYR A 42 -1.06 15.78 -4.14
CA TYR A 42 -1.54 16.48 -2.94
C TYR A 42 -1.73 15.56 -1.73
N VAL A 43 -1.54 14.26 -1.91
CA VAL A 43 -1.74 13.26 -0.86
C VAL A 43 -0.43 13.14 -0.07
N LYS A 44 -0.35 13.88 1.05
CA LYS A 44 0.72 13.76 2.06
C LYS A 44 0.68 12.41 2.79
#